data_AF-A0A357T513-F1
#
_entry.id   AF-A0A357T513-F1
#
_cell.length_a   1.000
_cell.length_b   1.000
_cell.length_c   1.000
_cell.angle_alpha   90.00
_cell.angle_beta   90.00
_cell.angle_gamma   90.00
#
_symmetry.space_group_name_H-M   'P 1'
#
loop_
_entity.id
_entity.type
_entity.pdbx_description
1 polymer ?
#
loop_
_entity_poly.entity_id
_entity_poly.type
_entity_poly.pdbx_seq_one_letter_code
_entity_poly.pdbx_strand_id
1 'polypeptide(L)'
;VGLLGPNGAGKTTTFYMIVGLERPLSGWIKIDGLDVTPLPMHLRARYGVAYLAQEPSVFRKLTVEENILAILELVIKNKQERVDRCHQLLADFNLTKVKAQKGYM
;
A
#
# COMPACT_ATOMS: atom_id res chain seq x y z
N VAL A 1 15.95 6.14 -0.37
CA VAL A 1 16.08 7.62 -0.40
C VAL A 1 15.07 8.22 0.56
N GLY A 2 15.38 9.35 1.20
CA GLY A 2 14.46 10.06 2.10
C GLY A 2 14.33 11.52 1.68
N LEU A 3 13.12 12.09 1.79
CA LEU A 3 12.85 13.50 1.49
C LEU A 3 12.63 14.25 2.81
N LEU A 4 13.56 15.15 3.16
CA LEU A 4 13.55 15.90 4.42
C LEU A 4 13.36 17.41 4.19
N GLY A 5 12.75 18.09 5.15
CA GLY A 5 12.45 19.53 5.10
C GLY A 5 11.39 19.93 6.15
N PRO A 6 11.17 21.23 6.40
CA PRO A 6 10.20 21.71 7.39
C PRO A 6 8.75 21.34 7.02
N ASN A 7 7.82 21.52 7.97
CA ASN A 7 6.39 21.41 7.68
C ASN A 7 6.00 22.44 6.61
N GLY A 8 5.17 22.03 5.64
CA GLY A 8 4.81 22.86 4.49
C GLY A 8 5.82 22.87 3.34
N ALA A 9 6.99 22.21 3.45
CA ALA A 9 7.97 22.15 2.35
C ALA A 9 7.56 21.30 1.13
N GLY A 10 6.33 20.78 1.09
CA GLY A 10 5.81 20.00 -0.04
C GLY A 10 6.18 18.52 -0.07
N LYS A 11 6.72 17.95 1.03
CA LYS A 11 7.11 16.53 1.11
C LYS A 11 5.94 15.59 0.80
N THR A 12 4.84 15.74 1.54
CA THR A 12 3.62 14.93 1.38
C THR A 12 3.02 15.11 -0.02
N THR A 13 2.92 16.35 -0.51
CA THR A 13 2.46 16.64 -1.87
C THR A 13 3.33 15.95 -2.93
N THR A 14 4.64 15.91 -2.73
CA THR A 14 5.58 15.20 -3.62
C THR A 14 5.31 13.70 -3.63
N PHE A 15 5.15 13.08 -2.46
CA PHE A 15 4.77 11.66 -2.39
C PHE A 15 3.42 11.40 -3.04
N TYR A 16 2.41 12.26 -2.82
CA TYR A 16 1.09 12.16 -3.44
C TYR A 16 1.16 12.24 -4.96
N MET A 17 2.00 13.14 -5.50
CA MET A 17 2.25 13.19 -6.93
C MET A 17 2.89 11.91 -7.45
N ILE A 18 3.89 11.35 -6.75
CA ILE A 18 4.56 10.10 -7.14
C ILE A 18 3.57 8.91 -7.17
N VAL A 19 2.71 8.79 -6.17
CA VAL A 19 1.74 7.68 -6.09
C VAL A 19 0.49 7.92 -6.94
N GLY A 20 0.30 9.12 -7.48
CA GLY A 20 -0.82 9.46 -8.36
C GLY A 20 -2.12 9.84 -7.63
N LEU A 21 -2.01 10.33 -6.39
CA LEU A 21 -3.09 10.98 -5.65
C LEU A 21 -3.26 12.46 -6.06
N GLU A 22 -2.16 13.11 -6.42
CA GLU A 22 -2.13 14.48 -6.93
C GLU A 22 -1.46 14.53 -8.31
N ARG A 23 -1.78 15.56 -9.12
CA ARG A 23 -1.13 15.76 -10.43
C ARG A 23 -0.07 16.85 -10.36
N PRO A 24 1.14 16.63 -10.90
CA PRO A 24 2.12 17.70 -11.02
C PRO A 24 1.66 18.75 -12.03
N LEU A 25 2.01 20.01 -11.80
CA LEU A 25 1.76 21.11 -12.74
C LEU A 25 2.68 21.03 -13.96
N SER A 26 3.89 20.51 -13.78
CA SER A 26 4.90 20.34 -14.84
C SER A 26 5.86 19.19 -14.50
N GLY A 27 6.64 18.75 -15.50
CA GLY A 27 7.57 17.63 -15.36
C GLY A 27 6.92 16.26 -15.57
N TRP A 28 7.67 15.21 -15.30
CA TRP A 28 7.24 13.82 -15.49
C TRP A 28 7.63 12.94 -14.31
N ILE A 29 6.84 11.89 -14.08
CA ILE A 29 7.11 10.83 -13.13
C ILE A 29 7.29 9.54 -13.92
N LYS A 30 8.46 8.91 -13.78
CA LYS A 30 8.77 7.65 -14.45
C LYS A 30 8.98 6.54 -13.43
N ILE A 31 8.40 5.37 -13.69
CA ILE A 31 8.63 4.13 -12.94
C ILE A 31 9.25 3.15 -13.93
N ASP A 32 10.44 2.62 -13.62
CA ASP A 32 11.21 1.74 -14.53
C ASP A 32 11.33 2.30 -15.96
N GLY A 33 11.50 3.62 -16.08
CA GLY A 33 11.63 4.33 -17.36
C GLY A 33 10.32 4.64 -18.07
N LEU A 34 9.19 4.06 -17.65
CA LEU A 34 7.86 4.32 -18.19
C LEU A 34 7.25 5.57 -17.59
N ASP A 35 6.76 6.48 -18.43
CA ASP A 35 6.03 7.66 -17.96
C ASP A 35 4.66 7.27 -17.41
N VAL A 36 4.49 7.48 -16.09
CA VAL A 36 3.26 7.20 -15.37
C VAL A 36 2.51 8.47 -14.94
N THR A 37 2.99 9.64 -15.35
CA THR A 37 2.39 10.94 -15.03
C THR A 37 0.87 10.97 -15.26
N PRO A 38 0.33 10.49 -16.40
CA PRO A 38 -1.12 10.53 -16.64
C PRO A 38 -1.90 9.44 -15.88
N LEU A 39 -1.21 8.43 -15.33
CA LEU A 39 -1.86 7.26 -14.74
C LEU A 39 -2.36 7.56 -13.31
N PRO A 40 -3.60 7.17 -12.97
CA PRO A 40 -4.08 7.19 -11.59
C PRO A 40 -3.38 6.12 -10.73
N MET A 41 -3.45 6.28 -9.40
CA MET A 41 -2.80 5.41 -8.41
C MET A 41 -2.97 3.91 -8.65
N HIS A 42 -4.20 3.43 -8.93
CA HIS A 42 -4.46 2.01 -9.12
C HIS A 42 -3.78 1.40 -10.35
N LEU A 43 -3.47 2.21 -11.37
CA LEU A 43 -2.68 1.77 -12.52
C LEU A 43 -1.18 1.84 -12.21
N ARG A 44 -0.72 2.86 -11.46
CA ARG A 44 0.68 2.94 -10.99
C ARG A 44 1.07 1.77 -10.11
N ALA A 45 0.15 1.28 -9.28
CA ALA A 45 0.35 0.11 -8.43
C ALA A 45 0.73 -1.16 -9.22
N ARG A 46 0.26 -1.28 -10.48
CA ARG A 46 0.61 -2.40 -11.37
C ARG A 46 2.06 -2.36 -11.85
N TYR A 47 2.73 -1.22 -11.72
CA TYR A 47 4.16 -1.03 -11.98
C TYR A 47 5.00 -1.14 -10.70
N GLY A 48 4.47 -1.75 -9.64
CA GLY A 48 5.23 -2.04 -8.42
C GLY A 48 5.25 -0.93 -7.37
N VAL A 49 4.45 0.12 -7.51
CA VAL A 49 4.34 1.18 -6.49
C VAL A 49 3.36 0.78 -5.40
N ALA A 50 3.83 0.81 -4.15
CA ALA A 50 3.00 0.69 -2.95
C ALA A 50 3.08 2.00 -2.14
N TYR A 51 1.97 2.37 -1.51
CA TYR A 51 1.87 3.54 -0.64
C TYR A 51 1.33 3.15 0.72
N LEU A 52 2.05 3.52 1.78
CA LEU A 52 1.62 3.40 3.16
C LEU A 52 1.41 4.80 3.72
N ALA A 53 0.17 5.12 4.08
CA ALA A 53 -0.16 6.40 4.68
C ALA A 53 0.40 6.54 6.11
N GLN A 54 0.54 7.77 6.57
CA GLN A 54 0.98 8.06 7.94
C GLN A 54 -0.06 7.58 8.98
N GLU A 55 -1.35 7.69 8.67
CA GLU A 55 -2.41 7.18 9.53
C GLU A 55 -2.70 5.70 9.26
N PRO A 56 -3.05 4.90 10.28
CA PRO A 56 -3.38 3.50 10.09
C PRO A 56 -4.58 3.32 9.14
N SER A 57 -4.36 2.57 8.05
CA SER A 57 -5.38 2.30 7.02
C SER A 57 -6.05 0.92 7.18
N VAL A 58 -5.89 0.26 8.32
CA VAL A 58 -6.44 -1.09 8.57
C VAL A 58 -7.95 -1.05 8.83
N PHE A 59 -8.65 -2.11 8.40
CA PHE A 59 -10.05 -2.34 8.73
C PHE A 59 -10.18 -2.72 10.19
N ARG A 60 -10.50 -1.72 11.03
CA ARG A 60 -10.45 -1.87 12.49
C ARG A 60 -11.41 -2.94 13.03
N LYS A 61 -12.54 -3.18 12.36
CA LYS A 61 -13.54 -4.20 12.77
C LYS A 61 -13.10 -5.64 12.44
N LEU A 62 -12.09 -5.81 11.58
CA LEU A 62 -11.57 -7.09 11.14
C LEU A 62 -10.36 -7.50 11.99
N THR A 63 -10.13 -8.81 12.08
CA THR A 63 -8.90 -9.37 12.66
C THR A 63 -7.69 -9.07 11.77
N VAL A 64 -6.48 -9.26 12.29
CA VAL A 64 -5.24 -9.14 11.48
C VAL A 64 -5.29 -10.08 10.27
N GLU A 65 -5.72 -11.33 10.47
CA GLU A 65 -5.87 -12.31 9.39
C GLU A 65 -6.93 -11.89 8.37
N GLU A 66 -8.10 -11.42 8.82
CA GLU A 66 -9.17 -10.91 7.94
C GLU A 66 -8.72 -9.68 7.15
N ASN A 67 -7.92 -8.78 7.74
CA ASN A 67 -7.35 -7.63 7.05
C ASN A 67 -6.47 -8.05 5.87
N ILE A 68 -5.58 -9.03 6.09
CA ILE A 68 -4.69 -9.53 5.04
C ILE A 68 -5.51 -10.26 3.97
N LEU A 69 -6.42 -11.15 4.37
CA LEU A 69 -7.27 -11.90 3.45
C LEU A 69 -8.10 -10.97 2.57
N ALA A 70 -8.72 -9.92 3.13
CA ALA A 70 -9.56 -8.96 2.40
C ALA A 70 -8.84 -8.35 1.18
N ILE A 71 -7.54 -8.07 1.31
CA ILE A 71 -6.73 -7.58 0.19
C ILE A 71 -6.36 -8.72 -0.76
N LEU A 72 -5.95 -9.88 -0.23
CA LEU A 72 -5.59 -11.03 -1.06
C LEU A 72 -6.76 -11.54 -1.91
N GLU A 73 -8.03 -11.33 -1.51
CA GLU A 73 -9.19 -11.71 -2.32
C GLU A 73 -9.27 -10.95 -3.65
N LEU A 74 -8.75 -9.73 -3.68
CA LEU A 74 -8.76 -8.87 -4.86
C LEU A 74 -7.66 -9.22 -5.87
N VAL A 75 -6.59 -9.88 -5.41
CA VAL A 75 -5.39 -10.16 -6.21
C VAL A 75 -5.20 -11.64 -6.53
N ILE A 76 -5.61 -12.55 -5.63
CA ILE A 76 -5.44 -14.01 -5.78
C ILE A 76 -6.82 -14.68 -5.92
N LYS A 77 -7.06 -15.23 -7.12
CA LYS A 77 -8.32 -15.92 -7.45
C LYS A 77 -8.44 -17.27 -6.75
N ASN A 78 -7.35 -18.03 -6.65
CA ASN A 78 -7.36 -19.36 -6.03
C ASN A 78 -7.47 -19.24 -4.51
N LYS A 79 -8.48 -19.90 -3.93
CA LYS A 79 -8.74 -19.84 -2.48
C LYS A 79 -7.61 -20.46 -1.64
N GLN A 80 -7.04 -21.57 -2.10
CA GLN A 80 -5.96 -22.26 -1.37
C GLN A 80 -4.69 -21.41 -1.39
N GLU A 81 -4.29 -20.92 -2.56
CA GLU A 81 -3.14 -20.02 -2.72
C GLU A 81 -3.26 -18.77 -1.84
N ARG A 82 -4.47 -18.23 -1.71
CA ARG A 82 -4.77 -17.09 -0.83
C ARG A 82 -4.49 -17.39 0.65
N VAL A 83 -4.95 -18.54 1.13
CA VAL A 83 -4.76 -18.97 2.53
C VAL A 83 -3.27 -19.22 2.79
N ASP A 84 -2.59 -19.92 1.87
CA ASP A 84 -1.17 -20.21 2.00
C ASP A 84 -0.35 -18.92 2.02
N ARG A 85 -0.66 -17.97 1.13
CA ARG A 85 -0.03 -16.65 1.10
C ARG A 85 -0.31 -15.84 2.36
N CYS A 86 -1.52 -15.90 2.91
CA CYS A 86 -1.86 -15.22 4.16
C CYS A 86 -1.04 -15.77 5.34
N HIS A 87 -0.94 -17.09 5.47
CA HIS A 87 -0.14 -17.72 6.51
C HIS A 87 1.35 -17.38 6.37
N GLN A 88 1.86 -17.35 5.13
CA GLN A 88 3.23 -16.91 4.86
C GLN A 88 3.46 -15.46 5.32
N LEU A 89 2.59 -14.53 4.94
CA LEU A 89 2.71 -13.13 5.37
C LEU A 89 2.61 -12.97 6.89
N LEU A 90 1.70 -13.69 7.55
CA LEU A 90 1.60 -13.69 9.01
C LEU A 90 2.90 -14.17 9.68
N ALA A 91 3.58 -15.17 9.10
CA ALA A 91 4.87 -15.65 9.60
C ALA A 91 6.01 -14.66 9.31
N ASP A 92 6.12 -14.18 8.08
CA ASP A 92 7.16 -13.24 7.62
C ASP A 92 7.18 -11.96 8.46
N PHE A 93 6.00 -11.47 8.87
CA PHE A 93 5.85 -10.27 9.70
C PHE A 93 5.72 -10.57 11.21
N ASN A 94 5.90 -11.82 11.65
CA ASN A 94 5.78 -12.25 13.06
C ASN A 94 4.42 -11.92 13.70
N LEU A 95 3.34 -11.93 12.92
CA LEU A 95 1.97 -11.60 13.34
C LEU A 95 1.14 -12.83 13.72
N THR A 96 1.67 -14.05 13.60
CA THR A 96 0.92 -15.30 13.87
C THR A 96 0.24 -15.32 15.25
N LYS A 97 0.88 -14.76 16.28
CA LYS A 97 0.35 -14.72 17.67
C LYS A 97 -0.84 -13.77 17.82
N VAL A 98 -0.94 -12.76 16.96
CA VAL A 98 -1.98 -11.71 17.01
C VAL A 98 -3.00 -11.85 15.89
N LYS A 99 -2.96 -12.94 15.12
CA LYS A 99 -3.79 -13.13 13.93
C LYS A 99 -5.30 -12.93 14.16
N ALA A 100 -5.78 -13.30 15.35
CA ALA A 100 -7.19 -13.20 15.74
C ALA A 100 -7.55 -11.87 16.45
N GLN A 101 -6.57 -11.00 16.71
CA GLN A 101 -6.82 -9.69 17.32
C GLN A 101 -7.42 -8.75 16.27
N LYS A 102 -8.41 -7.94 16.68
CA LYS A 102 -9.01 -6.90 15.84
C LYS A 102 -8.13 -5.65 15.83
N GLY A 103 -8.27 -4.82 14.81
CA GLY A 103 -7.53 -3.55 14.66
C GLY A 103 -7.94 -2.42 15.60
N TYR A 104 -8.65 -2.70 16.71
CA TYR A 104 -8.92 -1.75 17.79
C TYR A 104 -8.14 -2.17 19.04
N MET A 105 -7.61 -1.19 19.77
CA MET A 105 -7.33 -1.30 21.22
C MET A 105 -8.63 -1.12 21.99
#